data_AF-A0A1F7PI95-F1
#
_entry.id   AF-A0A1F7PI95-F1
#
_cell.length_a   1.000
_cell.length_b   1.000
_cell.length_c   1.000
_cell.angle_alpha   90.00
_cell.angle_beta   90.00
_cell.angle_gamma   90.00
#
_symmetry.space_group_name_H-M   'P 1'
#
loop_
_entity.id
_entity.type
_entity.pdbx_description
1 polymer ?
#
loop_
_entity_poly.entity_id
_entity_poly.type
_entity_poly.pdbx_seq_one_letter_code
_entity_poly.pdbx_strand_id
1 'polypeptide(L)'
;VPTDLAFRFYVDWGLGDLRLPESDAARLRQSYARPQGGIEQFMEQTSLHLSALSHMTGVLLAPPLKQTALARITLIPLSDDRVLAVVVTEAGWVTTRTLTVDAPAAEEDLREWSRQLTRRFVGKTFQEILDQVSASPDPLDPIRARAGALVDQVFSLLRDRQLYIGGAPNILEHREFGDLATMRTLLRAFEEKARLIDLLSALADERGVQVMIGRENPVEEMQECSLVTARYTYHDRVLGILGVVGPKRMPYSKMIPLVDETARLVSESLSRVRHELYLPS
;
A
#
# COMPACT_ATOMS: atom_id res chain seq x y z
N VAL A 1 -26.27 -7.36 23.08
CA VAL A 1 -25.53 -7.05 21.84
C VAL A 1 -25.04 -8.38 21.25
N PRO A 2 -25.14 -8.63 19.93
CA PRO A 2 -24.64 -9.87 19.33
C PRO A 2 -23.14 -10.07 19.62
N THR A 3 -22.72 -11.33 19.80
CA THR A 3 -21.31 -11.68 20.03
C THR A 3 -20.55 -11.75 18.71
N ASP A 4 -19.21 -11.75 18.78
CA ASP A 4 -18.34 -11.96 17.62
C ASP A 4 -18.71 -13.24 16.85
N LEU A 5 -19.03 -14.33 17.57
CA LEU A 5 -19.52 -15.60 16.99
C LEU A 5 -20.85 -15.46 16.24
N ALA A 6 -21.75 -14.59 16.72
CA ALA A 6 -23.02 -14.35 16.03
C ALA A 6 -22.81 -13.59 14.71
N PHE A 7 -21.89 -12.62 14.67
CA PHE A 7 -21.51 -11.97 13.42
C PHE A 7 -20.80 -12.92 12.46
N ARG A 8 -19.89 -13.76 12.97
CA ARG A 8 -19.24 -14.81 12.18
C ARG A 8 -20.27 -15.75 11.55
N PHE A 9 -21.21 -16.26 12.34
CA PHE A 9 -22.30 -17.10 11.83
C PHE A 9 -23.13 -16.39 10.74
N TYR A 10 -23.45 -15.10 10.94
CA TYR A 10 -24.16 -14.30 9.95
C TYR A 10 -23.36 -14.13 8.65
N VAL A 11 -22.06 -13.88 8.72
CA VAL A 11 -21.20 -13.76 7.54
C VAL A 11 -21.09 -15.08 6.79
N ASP A 12 -20.90 -16.20 7.50
CA ASP A 12 -20.67 -17.50 6.90
C ASP A 12 -21.94 -18.12 6.30
N TRP A 13 -23.12 -17.88 6.91
CA TRP A 13 -24.37 -18.57 6.56
C TRP A 13 -25.57 -17.66 6.31
N GLY A 14 -25.54 -16.42 6.81
CA GLY A 14 -26.66 -15.48 6.73
C GLY A 14 -26.65 -14.58 5.50
N LEU A 15 -25.53 -14.55 4.77
CA LEU A 15 -25.38 -13.78 3.55
C LEU A 15 -25.82 -14.62 2.34
N GLY A 16 -26.85 -14.14 1.62
CA GLY A 16 -27.25 -14.70 0.33
C GLY A 16 -26.37 -14.21 -0.81
N ASP A 17 -26.93 -14.12 -2.02
CA ASP A 17 -26.23 -13.56 -3.19
C ASP A 17 -25.77 -12.12 -2.93
N LEU A 18 -24.46 -11.96 -2.71
CA LEU A 18 -23.84 -10.67 -2.50
C LEU A 18 -23.62 -9.99 -3.84
N ARG A 19 -24.31 -8.87 -4.06
CA ARG A 19 -24.13 -8.04 -5.25
C ARG A 19 -23.99 -6.59 -4.82
N LEU A 20 -22.99 -5.92 -5.40
CA LEU A 20 -22.87 -4.48 -5.25
C LEU A 20 -24.02 -3.82 -6.04
N PRO A 21 -24.75 -2.85 -5.45
CA PRO A 21 -25.76 -2.10 -6.19
C PRO A 21 -25.14 -1.45 -7.43
N GLU A 22 -25.84 -1.49 -8.56
CA GLU A 22 -25.29 -1.01 -9.84
C GLU A 22 -24.92 0.48 -9.79
N SER A 23 -25.59 1.28 -8.94
CA SER A 23 -25.20 2.68 -8.69
C SER A 23 -23.80 2.80 -8.08
N ASP A 24 -23.46 1.94 -7.11
CA ASP A 24 -22.15 1.94 -6.46
C ASP A 24 -21.10 1.33 -7.40
N ALA A 25 -21.47 0.28 -8.14
CA ALA A 25 -20.60 -0.34 -9.13
C ALA A 25 -20.24 0.63 -10.28
N ALA A 26 -21.21 1.37 -10.79
CA ALA A 26 -21.00 2.39 -11.82
C ALA A 26 -20.08 3.52 -11.33
N ARG A 27 -20.26 3.98 -10.07
CA ARG A 27 -19.38 4.98 -9.45
C ARG A 27 -17.94 4.48 -9.34
N LEU A 28 -17.74 3.23 -8.89
CA LEU A 28 -16.40 2.62 -8.86
C LEU A 28 -15.80 2.56 -10.27
N ARG A 29 -16.52 2.02 -11.25
CA ARG A 29 -16.02 1.91 -12.63
C ARG A 29 -15.62 3.27 -13.20
N GLN A 30 -16.38 4.32 -12.91
CA GLN A 30 -16.05 5.68 -13.32
C GLN A 30 -14.74 6.17 -12.65
N SER A 31 -14.58 5.97 -11.35
CA SER A 31 -13.37 6.35 -10.61
C SER A 31 -12.11 5.64 -11.10
N TYR A 32 -12.23 4.40 -11.58
CA TYR A 32 -11.10 3.59 -12.07
C TYR A 32 -10.96 3.57 -13.60
N ALA A 33 -11.83 4.29 -14.34
CA ALA A 33 -11.79 4.32 -15.81
C ALA A 33 -10.57 5.08 -16.37
N ARG A 34 -10.10 6.10 -15.65
CA ARG A 34 -8.90 6.88 -15.99
C ARG A 34 -8.11 7.15 -14.71
N PRO A 35 -7.11 6.32 -14.40
CA PRO A 35 -6.17 6.61 -13.32
C PRO A 35 -5.58 8.01 -13.56
N GLN A 36 -5.83 8.94 -12.64
CA GLN A 36 -5.22 10.27 -12.71
C GLN A 36 -4.01 10.30 -11.77
N GLY A 37 -2.87 10.69 -12.32
CA GLY A 37 -1.63 10.82 -11.58
C GLY A 37 -0.82 9.52 -11.46
N GLY A 38 0.19 9.56 -10.60
CA GLY A 38 1.09 8.45 -10.37
C GLY A 38 0.45 7.31 -9.58
N ILE A 39 1.16 6.19 -9.50
CA ILE A 39 0.70 5.00 -8.80
C ILE A 39 0.41 5.23 -7.31
N GLU A 40 1.20 6.09 -6.65
CA GLU A 40 1.01 6.44 -5.24
C GLU A 40 -0.32 7.18 -5.04
N GLN A 41 -0.61 8.15 -5.91
CA GLN A 41 -1.88 8.87 -5.91
C GLN A 41 -3.06 7.94 -6.19
N PHE A 42 -2.89 7.00 -7.13
CA PHE A 42 -3.90 5.98 -7.41
C PHE A 42 -4.22 5.11 -6.19
N MET A 43 -3.18 4.66 -5.48
CA MET A 43 -3.33 3.86 -4.25
C MET A 43 -3.99 4.67 -3.11
N GLU A 44 -3.60 5.92 -2.94
CA GLU A 44 -4.21 6.83 -1.97
C GLU A 44 -5.70 7.06 -2.27
N GLN A 45 -6.03 7.41 -3.52
CA GLN A 45 -7.40 7.60 -3.98
C GLN A 45 -8.25 6.34 -3.80
N THR A 46 -7.68 5.16 -3.98
CA THR A 46 -8.37 3.88 -3.76
C THR A 46 -8.83 3.75 -2.31
N SER A 47 -7.94 4.04 -1.34
CA SER A 47 -8.30 3.99 0.09
C SER A 47 -9.37 5.03 0.46
N LEU A 48 -9.32 6.22 -0.14
CA LEU A 48 -10.34 7.27 0.03
C LEU A 48 -11.68 6.89 -0.58
N HIS A 49 -11.70 6.28 -1.77
CA HIS A 49 -12.93 5.83 -2.43
C HIS A 49 -13.62 4.72 -1.64
N LEU A 50 -12.87 3.73 -1.15
CA LEU A 50 -13.39 2.71 -0.26
C LEU A 50 -14.06 3.35 0.96
N SER A 51 -13.37 4.29 1.59
CA SER A 51 -13.88 5.02 2.74
C SER A 51 -15.18 5.79 2.43
N ALA A 52 -15.21 6.53 1.33
CA ALA A 52 -16.36 7.35 0.94
C ALA A 52 -17.62 6.53 0.59
N LEU A 53 -17.46 5.33 -0.01
CA LEU A 53 -18.58 4.47 -0.38
C LEU A 53 -19.08 3.60 0.78
N SER A 54 -18.19 3.31 1.74
CA SER A 54 -18.48 2.47 2.90
C SER A 54 -18.89 3.23 4.15
N HIS A 55 -18.49 4.50 4.28
CA HIS A 55 -18.49 5.25 5.54
C HIS A 55 -17.65 4.55 6.64
N MET A 56 -16.63 3.80 6.22
CA MET A 56 -15.66 3.12 7.08
C MET A 56 -14.27 3.70 6.83
N THR A 57 -13.27 3.22 7.57
CA THR A 57 -11.87 3.53 7.28
C THR A 57 -11.41 2.64 6.13
N GLY A 58 -11.03 3.22 5.00
CA GLY A 58 -10.47 2.49 3.87
C GLY A 58 -8.97 2.25 4.09
N VAL A 59 -8.50 1.05 3.81
CA VAL A 59 -7.09 0.68 3.92
C VAL A 59 -6.60 0.05 2.62
N LEU A 60 -5.37 0.37 2.24
CA LEU A 60 -4.69 -0.27 1.13
C LEU A 60 -3.22 -0.46 1.46
N LEU A 61 -2.76 -1.70 1.36
CA LEU A 61 -1.36 -2.04 1.42
C LEU A 61 -0.82 -2.13 0.00
N ALA A 62 0.12 -1.24 -0.34
CA ALA A 62 0.82 -1.25 -1.62
C ALA A 62 1.72 -2.48 -1.75
N PRO A 63 2.08 -2.86 -3.00
CA PRO A 63 2.89 -4.05 -3.19
C PRO A 63 4.23 -3.98 -2.50
N PRO A 64 4.73 -5.10 -1.98
CA PRO A 64 6.12 -5.18 -1.56
C PRO A 64 6.98 -4.92 -2.79
N LEU A 65 7.66 -3.77 -2.79
CA LEU A 65 8.61 -3.43 -3.84
C LEU A 65 9.65 -4.55 -3.99
N LYS A 66 9.99 -5.29 -2.93
CA LYS A 66 10.95 -6.43 -2.92
C LYS A 66 10.99 -7.29 -4.19
N GLN A 67 9.86 -7.69 -4.78
CA GLN A 67 9.84 -8.56 -5.98
C GLN A 67 9.82 -7.82 -7.33
N THR A 68 9.83 -6.49 -7.29
CA THR A 68 9.78 -5.62 -8.47
C THR A 68 11.19 -5.28 -8.92
N ALA A 69 11.43 -5.38 -10.22
CA ALA A 69 12.73 -5.07 -10.81
C ALA A 69 12.92 -3.56 -10.94
N LEU A 70 14.13 -3.09 -10.65
CA LEU A 70 14.52 -1.70 -10.83
C LEU A 70 14.63 -1.39 -12.33
N ALA A 71 13.99 -0.32 -12.78
CA ALA A 71 14.19 0.25 -14.11
C ALA A 71 15.19 1.42 -14.08
N ARG A 72 15.05 2.35 -13.13
CA ARG A 72 15.88 3.57 -13.06
C ARG A 72 15.95 4.17 -11.66
N ILE A 73 17.10 4.74 -11.31
CA ILE A 73 17.28 5.62 -10.15
C ILE A 73 17.75 6.98 -10.65
N THR A 74 17.14 8.06 -10.17
CA THR A 74 17.52 9.44 -10.50
C THR A 74 17.59 10.26 -9.22
N LEU A 75 18.71 10.95 -9.03
CA LEU A 75 18.95 11.87 -7.92
C LEU A 75 18.91 13.29 -8.46
N ILE A 76 18.06 14.13 -7.88
CA ILE A 76 17.83 15.51 -8.31
C ILE A 76 18.13 16.42 -7.12
N PRO A 77 18.99 17.45 -7.27
CA PRO A 77 19.25 18.38 -6.18
C PRO A 77 17.97 19.17 -5.84
N LEU A 78 17.69 19.34 -4.55
CA LEU A 78 16.55 20.12 -4.06
C LEU A 78 17.00 21.37 -3.28
N SER A 79 18.01 21.20 -2.42
CA SER A 79 18.72 22.26 -1.69
C SER A 79 20.14 21.79 -1.36
N ASP A 80 20.96 22.64 -0.75
CA ASP A 80 22.35 22.34 -0.37
C ASP A 80 22.49 21.09 0.52
N ASP A 81 21.46 20.78 1.30
CA ASP A 81 21.40 19.65 2.24
C ASP A 81 20.41 18.54 1.81
N ARG A 82 19.74 18.69 0.66
CA ARG A 82 18.66 17.77 0.23
C ARG A 82 18.72 17.36 -1.23
N VAL A 83 18.46 16.08 -1.44
CA VAL A 83 18.41 15.45 -2.76
C VAL A 83 17.09 14.69 -2.88
N LEU A 84 16.34 14.91 -3.96
CA LEU A 84 15.18 14.10 -4.31
C LEU A 84 15.64 12.84 -5.04
N ALA A 85 15.44 11.67 -4.45
CA ALA A 85 15.58 10.40 -5.13
C ALA A 85 14.26 10.01 -5.80
N VAL A 86 14.33 9.64 -7.07
CA VAL A 86 13.24 9.13 -7.88
C VAL A 86 13.62 7.72 -8.34
N VAL A 87 12.88 6.72 -7.86
CA VAL A 87 13.09 5.31 -8.18
C VAL A 87 11.95 4.84 -9.05
N VAL A 88 12.28 4.28 -10.21
CA VAL A 88 11.32 3.74 -11.18
C VAL A 88 11.53 2.25 -11.29
N THR A 89 10.45 1.48 -11.24
CA THR A 89 10.45 0.02 -11.44
C THR A 89 10.04 -0.34 -12.87
N GLU A 90 10.36 -1.56 -13.31
CA GLU A 90 9.90 -2.07 -14.61
C GLU A 90 8.38 -2.20 -14.72
N ALA A 91 7.71 -2.29 -13.57
CA ALA A 91 6.26 -2.29 -13.48
C ALA A 91 5.65 -0.87 -13.46
N GLY A 92 6.46 0.18 -13.66
CA GLY A 92 6.01 1.56 -13.75
C GLY A 92 5.77 2.24 -12.41
N TRP A 93 6.04 1.56 -11.27
CA TRP A 93 6.03 2.24 -9.98
C TRP A 93 7.11 3.30 -9.94
N VAL A 94 6.72 4.53 -9.64
CA VAL A 94 7.62 5.65 -9.37
C VAL A 94 7.46 6.00 -7.89
N THR A 95 8.55 5.92 -7.15
CA THR A 95 8.61 6.35 -5.75
C THR A 95 9.61 7.49 -5.62
N THR A 96 9.21 8.51 -4.87
CA THR A 96 10.05 9.69 -4.63
C THR A 96 10.31 9.87 -3.14
N ARG A 97 11.53 10.26 -2.77
CA ARG A 97 11.85 10.63 -1.38
C ARG A 97 12.96 11.64 -1.32
N THR A 98 12.77 12.60 -0.44
CA THR A 98 13.79 13.57 -0.06
C THR A 98 14.80 12.89 0.86
N LEU A 99 16.05 12.90 0.45
CA LEU A 99 17.21 12.39 1.16
C LEU A 99 18.00 13.57 1.72
N THR A 100 18.59 13.36 2.89
CA THR A 100 19.48 14.35 3.51
C THR A 100 20.93 14.01 3.17
N VAL A 101 21.74 15.02 2.84
CA VAL A 101 23.17 14.88 2.57
C VAL A 101 23.99 15.74 3.53
N ASP A 102 25.11 15.22 4.01
CA ASP A 102 25.98 15.92 4.97
C ASP A 102 26.77 17.07 4.33
N ALA A 103 26.92 17.05 3.00
CA ALA A 103 27.58 18.08 2.23
C ALA A 103 26.85 18.30 0.89
N PRO A 104 26.87 19.54 0.35
CA PRO A 104 26.30 19.82 -0.95
C PRO A 104 26.91 18.94 -2.02
N ALA A 105 26.08 18.18 -2.72
CA ALA A 105 26.49 17.38 -3.87
C ALA A 105 26.34 18.21 -5.14
N ALA A 106 27.39 18.29 -5.95
CA ALA A 106 27.31 18.95 -7.25
C ALA A 106 26.32 18.18 -8.15
N GLU A 107 25.59 18.91 -9.01
CA GLU A 107 24.61 18.29 -9.90
C GLU A 107 25.24 17.23 -10.82
N GLU A 108 26.50 17.44 -11.23
CA GLU A 108 27.26 16.51 -12.06
C GLU A 108 27.58 15.20 -11.31
N ASP A 109 27.89 15.27 -10.01
CA ASP A 109 28.08 14.09 -9.17
C ASP A 109 26.79 13.31 -8.99
N LEU A 110 25.66 14.00 -8.75
CA LEU A 110 24.34 13.36 -8.61
C LEU A 110 23.92 12.64 -9.91
N ARG A 111 24.19 13.25 -11.07
CA ARG A 111 23.95 12.62 -12.38
C ARG A 111 24.83 11.38 -12.56
N GLU A 112 26.09 11.45 -12.17
CA GLU A 112 27.01 10.30 -12.24
C GLU A 112 26.55 9.16 -11.33
N TRP A 113 26.21 9.45 -10.07
CA TRP A 113 25.70 8.45 -9.13
C TRP A 113 24.39 7.84 -9.62
N SER A 114 23.48 8.63 -10.17
CA SER A 114 22.24 8.13 -10.78
C SER A 114 22.52 7.10 -11.89
N ARG A 115 23.48 7.39 -12.77
CA ARG A 115 23.88 6.47 -13.85
C ARG A 115 24.52 5.21 -13.32
N GLN A 116 25.44 5.32 -12.35
CA GLN A 116 26.12 4.17 -11.78
C GLN A 116 25.16 3.25 -11.02
N LEU A 117 24.32 3.81 -10.15
CA LEU A 117 23.29 3.07 -9.41
C LEU A 117 22.32 2.36 -10.36
N THR A 118 21.82 3.07 -11.38
CA THR A 118 20.95 2.47 -12.38
C THR A 118 21.65 1.33 -13.11
N ARG A 119 22.87 1.53 -13.64
CA ARG A 119 23.62 0.46 -14.34
C ARG A 119 23.89 -0.76 -13.46
N ARG A 120 24.13 -0.56 -12.17
CA ARG A 120 24.47 -1.63 -11.23
C ARG A 120 23.29 -2.53 -10.88
N PHE A 121 22.09 -1.97 -10.87
CA PHE A 121 20.90 -2.59 -10.29
C PHE A 121 19.73 -2.74 -11.26
N VAL A 122 19.79 -2.17 -12.46
CA VAL A 122 18.73 -2.33 -13.47
C VAL A 122 18.45 -3.82 -13.74
N GLY A 123 17.17 -4.17 -13.84
CA GLY A 123 16.69 -5.54 -14.04
C GLY A 123 16.75 -6.44 -12.80
N LYS A 124 17.40 -6.01 -11.71
CA LYS A 124 17.38 -6.73 -10.43
C LYS A 124 16.15 -6.37 -9.63
N THR A 125 15.59 -7.36 -8.96
CA THR A 125 14.55 -7.15 -7.95
C THR A 125 15.11 -6.40 -6.76
N PHE A 126 14.27 -5.62 -6.08
CA PHE A 126 14.70 -4.93 -4.88
C PHE A 126 15.18 -5.87 -3.76
N GLN A 127 14.68 -7.11 -3.70
CA GLN A 127 15.19 -8.14 -2.79
C GLN A 127 16.64 -8.49 -3.13
N GLU A 128 16.96 -8.77 -4.40
CA GLU A 128 18.34 -9.05 -4.83
C GLU A 128 19.27 -7.86 -4.57
N ILE A 129 18.76 -6.63 -4.75
CA ILE A 129 19.50 -5.40 -4.44
C ILE A 129 19.81 -5.33 -2.94
N LEU A 130 18.81 -5.56 -2.09
CA LEU A 130 18.98 -5.56 -0.63
C LEU A 130 19.96 -6.65 -0.18
N ASP A 131 19.81 -7.87 -0.68
CA ASP A 131 20.68 -9.00 -0.35
C ASP A 131 22.13 -8.71 -0.75
N GLN A 132 22.33 -8.15 -1.95
CA GLN A 132 23.66 -7.79 -2.45
C GLN A 132 24.31 -6.68 -1.61
N VAL A 133 23.53 -5.68 -1.18
CA VAL A 133 24.01 -4.55 -0.38
C VAL A 133 24.33 -4.99 1.06
N SER A 134 23.55 -5.92 1.60
CA SER A 134 23.76 -6.48 2.94
C SER A 134 24.90 -7.50 2.99
N ALA A 135 25.12 -8.28 1.93
CA ALA A 135 26.11 -9.35 1.91
C ALA A 135 27.56 -8.86 1.68
N SER A 136 27.76 -7.67 1.10
CA SER A 136 29.11 -7.20 0.76
C SER A 136 29.21 -5.67 0.80
N PRO A 137 29.47 -5.07 1.96
CA PRO A 137 30.04 -3.72 1.99
C PRO A 137 31.47 -3.82 1.48
N ASP A 138 31.67 -3.73 0.15
CA ASP A 138 33.01 -3.57 -0.39
C ASP A 138 33.54 -2.20 0.05
N PRO A 139 34.57 -2.13 0.93
CA PRO A 139 35.11 -0.86 1.41
C PRO A 139 35.79 -0.06 0.29
N LEU A 140 36.03 -0.67 -0.88
CA LEU A 140 36.60 -0.03 -2.05
C LEU A 140 35.54 0.40 -3.08
N ASP A 141 34.25 0.15 -2.84
CA ASP A 141 33.20 0.61 -3.74
C ASP A 141 33.15 2.15 -3.76
N PRO A 142 33.54 2.80 -4.89
CA PRO A 142 33.63 4.24 -4.98
C PRO A 142 32.28 4.93 -4.81
N ILE A 143 31.16 4.22 -5.05
CA ILE A 143 29.81 4.72 -4.82
C ILE A 143 29.51 4.72 -3.32
N ARG A 144 29.83 3.65 -2.59
CA ARG A 144 29.68 3.63 -1.12
C ARG A 144 30.59 4.67 -0.45
N ALA A 145 31.81 4.84 -0.94
CA ALA A 145 32.77 5.79 -0.37
C ALA A 145 32.32 7.25 -0.50
N ARG A 146 31.58 7.60 -1.57
CA ARG A 146 31.14 8.99 -1.85
C ARG A 146 29.67 9.25 -1.57
N ALA A 147 28.83 8.22 -1.66
CA ALA A 147 27.38 8.33 -1.57
C ALA A 147 26.76 7.26 -0.65
N GLY A 148 27.53 6.59 0.22
CA GLY A 148 27.05 5.49 1.07
C GLY A 148 25.79 5.83 1.85
N ALA A 149 25.74 7.01 2.49
CA ALA A 149 24.56 7.47 3.22
C ALA A 149 23.33 7.70 2.32
N LEU A 150 23.54 8.22 1.10
CA LEU A 150 22.46 8.37 0.10
C LEU A 150 21.96 7.00 -0.35
N VAL A 151 22.88 6.09 -0.64
CA VAL A 151 22.61 4.72 -1.08
C VAL A 151 21.82 3.95 -0.02
N ASP A 152 22.22 4.05 1.25
CA ASP A 152 21.51 3.42 2.37
C ASP A 152 20.10 4.00 2.53
N GLN A 153 19.93 5.32 2.37
CA GLN A 153 18.60 5.94 2.40
C GLN A 153 17.74 5.53 1.20
N VAL A 154 18.30 5.44 -0.02
CA VAL A 154 17.60 4.90 -1.20
C VAL A 154 17.20 3.44 -0.97
N PHE A 155 18.02 2.62 -0.33
CA PHE A 155 17.67 1.23 -0.06
C PHE A 155 16.72 1.05 1.12
N SER A 156 16.65 2.01 2.04
CA SER A 156 15.61 2.02 3.07
C SER A 156 14.21 2.13 2.45
N LEU A 157 14.06 2.87 1.34
CA LEU A 157 12.80 2.96 0.58
C LEU A 157 12.28 1.61 0.11
N LEU A 158 13.20 0.73 -0.26
CA LEU A 158 12.88 -0.55 -0.88
C LEU A 158 12.40 -1.60 0.14
N ARG A 159 12.61 -1.34 1.42
CA ARG A 159 12.24 -2.25 2.51
C ARG A 159 10.80 -2.08 2.98
N ASP A 160 10.26 -0.87 2.91
CA ASP A 160 8.99 -0.54 3.55
C ASP A 160 7.80 -0.76 2.61
N ARG A 161 6.81 -1.55 3.06
CA ARG A 161 5.49 -1.56 2.42
C ARG A 161 4.79 -0.25 2.77
N GLN A 162 4.17 0.40 1.79
CA GLN A 162 3.39 1.61 2.04
C GLN A 162 1.94 1.23 2.37
N LEU A 163 1.46 1.72 3.51
CA LEU A 163 0.07 1.61 3.95
C LEU A 163 -0.63 2.95 3.74
N TYR A 164 -1.68 2.92 2.92
CA TYR A 164 -2.59 4.04 2.67
C TYR A 164 -3.84 3.87 3.52
N ILE A 165 -4.23 4.92 4.23
CA ILE A 165 -5.41 4.93 5.10
C ILE A 165 -6.27 6.13 4.70
N GLY A 166 -7.49 5.85 4.24
CA GLY A 166 -8.48 6.83 3.85
C GLY A 166 -9.62 6.91 4.87
N GLY A 167 -9.98 8.13 5.26
CA GLY A 167 -11.13 8.40 6.14
C GLY A 167 -11.08 7.71 7.50
N ALA A 168 -9.90 7.64 8.11
CA ALA A 168 -9.74 7.25 9.51
C ALA A 168 -10.70 7.98 10.48
N PRO A 169 -11.04 9.28 10.29
CA PRO A 169 -12.02 9.95 11.14
C PRO A 169 -13.42 9.34 11.13
N ASN A 170 -13.81 8.62 10.07
CA ASN A 170 -15.14 7.99 9.98
C ASN A 170 -15.38 7.01 11.14
N ILE A 171 -14.30 6.41 11.68
CA ILE A 171 -14.43 5.51 12.83
C ILE A 171 -15.03 6.22 14.04
N LEU A 172 -14.82 7.53 14.19
CA LEU A 172 -15.33 8.32 15.31
C LEU A 172 -16.84 8.61 15.21
N GLU A 173 -17.44 8.38 14.04
CA GLU A 173 -18.87 8.61 13.81
C GLU A 173 -19.73 7.42 14.25
N HIS A 174 -19.12 6.25 14.50
CA HIS A 174 -19.84 5.03 14.90
C HIS A 174 -20.00 4.98 16.42
N ARG A 175 -21.23 4.69 16.88
CA ARG A 175 -21.60 4.69 18.30
C ARG A 175 -20.86 3.62 19.12
N GLU A 176 -20.45 2.55 18.46
CA GLU A 176 -19.66 1.45 18.99
C GLU A 176 -18.31 1.92 19.55
N PHE A 177 -17.81 3.06 19.09
CA PHE A 177 -16.57 3.66 19.55
C PHE A 177 -16.80 4.88 20.43
N GLY A 178 -17.99 5.05 21.03
CA GLY A 178 -18.34 6.23 21.83
C GLY A 178 -17.59 6.37 23.16
N ASP A 179 -16.89 5.34 23.63
CA ASP A 179 -16.05 5.41 24.82
C ASP A 179 -14.62 5.89 24.51
N LEU A 180 -14.10 6.78 25.35
CA LEU A 180 -12.78 7.40 25.18
C LEU A 180 -11.63 6.39 25.28
N ALA A 181 -11.76 5.31 26.06
CA ALA A 181 -10.72 4.30 26.14
C ALA A 181 -10.62 3.52 24.83
N THR A 182 -11.76 3.08 24.28
CA THR A 182 -11.82 2.41 22.98
C THR A 182 -11.29 3.28 21.85
N MET A 183 -11.65 4.58 21.81
CA MET A 183 -11.11 5.51 20.81
C MET A 183 -9.59 5.62 20.89
N ARG A 184 -9.02 5.77 22.09
CA ARG A 184 -7.56 5.88 22.27
C ARG A 184 -6.85 4.61 21.80
N THR A 185 -7.39 3.45 22.11
CA THR A 185 -6.85 2.16 21.67
C THR A 185 -6.82 2.06 20.15
N LEU A 186 -7.90 2.48 19.48
CA LEU A 186 -7.98 2.46 18.01
C LEU A 186 -7.07 3.47 17.34
N LEU A 187 -6.97 4.68 17.88
CA LEU A 187 -6.05 5.69 17.36
C LEU A 187 -4.59 5.20 17.45
N ARG A 188 -4.22 4.55 18.56
CA ARG A 188 -2.90 3.90 18.69
C ARG A 188 -2.69 2.80 17.66
N ALA A 189 -3.71 1.99 17.37
CA ALA A 189 -3.61 0.98 16.31
C ALA A 189 -3.29 1.59 14.94
N PHE A 190 -3.92 2.72 14.60
CA PHE A 190 -3.64 3.44 13.35
C PHE A 190 -2.31 4.19 13.33
N GLU A 191 -1.82 4.64 14.49
CA GLU A 191 -0.47 5.21 14.63
C GLU A 191 0.62 4.14 14.47
N GLU A 192 0.40 2.93 14.98
CA GLU A 192 1.31 1.79 14.85
C GLU A 192 1.21 1.10 13.48
N LYS A 193 1.53 1.84 12.41
CA LYS A 193 1.48 1.37 11.01
C LYS A 193 2.15 0.02 10.77
N ALA A 194 3.26 -0.26 11.47
CA ALA A 194 3.98 -1.52 11.33
C ALA A 194 3.11 -2.75 11.65
N ARG A 195 2.34 -2.70 12.76
CA ARG A 195 1.45 -3.81 13.14
C ARG A 195 0.32 -4.02 12.13
N LEU A 196 -0.24 -2.91 11.60
CA LEU A 196 -1.27 -2.99 10.56
C LEU A 196 -0.71 -3.55 9.25
N ILE A 197 0.52 -3.19 8.89
CA ILE A 197 1.21 -3.75 7.72
C ILE A 197 1.39 -5.26 7.90
N ASP A 198 1.81 -5.72 9.07
CA ASP A 198 2.01 -7.15 9.34
C ASP A 198 0.69 -7.92 9.29
N LEU A 199 -0.37 -7.41 9.92
CA LEU A 199 -1.73 -7.96 9.86
C LEU A 199 -2.23 -8.09 8.42
N LEU A 200 -2.19 -6.99 7.66
CA LEU A 200 -2.66 -6.97 6.27
C LEU A 200 -1.77 -7.84 5.36
N SER A 201 -0.47 -7.94 5.64
CA SER A 201 0.43 -8.81 4.88
C SER A 201 0.08 -10.27 5.04
N ALA A 202 -0.26 -10.72 6.25
CA ALA A 202 -0.69 -12.10 6.50
C ALA A 202 -1.99 -12.44 5.74
N LEU A 203 -2.94 -11.50 5.68
CA LEU A 203 -4.20 -11.68 4.96
C LEU A 203 -4.04 -11.72 3.44
N ALA A 204 -2.97 -11.11 2.90
CA ALA A 204 -2.74 -11.06 1.46
C ALA A 204 -2.42 -12.44 0.85
N ASP A 205 -1.97 -13.40 1.66
CA ASP A 205 -1.63 -14.75 1.23
C ASP A 205 -2.89 -15.62 0.97
N GLU A 206 -4.03 -15.24 1.54
CA GLU A 206 -5.30 -15.95 1.39
C GLU A 206 -6.04 -15.58 0.10
N ARG A 207 -6.86 -16.50 -0.44
CA ARG A 207 -7.64 -16.25 -1.67
C ARG A 207 -9.05 -15.77 -1.32
N GLY A 208 -9.60 -14.89 -2.17
CA GLY A 208 -10.95 -14.36 -2.00
C GLY A 208 -11.02 -13.20 -1.01
N VAL A 209 -12.24 -12.83 -0.64
CA VAL A 209 -12.50 -11.79 0.37
C VAL A 209 -12.31 -12.41 1.75
N GLN A 210 -11.47 -11.78 2.57
CA GLN A 210 -11.25 -12.14 3.96
C GLN A 210 -12.02 -11.21 4.88
N VAL A 211 -12.74 -11.80 5.83
CA VAL A 211 -13.47 -11.07 6.87
C VAL A 211 -12.88 -11.48 8.21
N MET A 212 -12.50 -10.51 9.03
CA MET A 212 -12.06 -10.73 10.41
C MET A 212 -12.95 -9.93 11.35
N ILE A 213 -13.40 -10.57 12.42
CA ILE A 213 -14.40 -10.02 13.34
C ILE A 213 -13.86 -10.05 14.76
N GLY A 214 -13.66 -8.87 15.32
CA GLY A 214 -13.35 -8.69 16.74
C GLY A 214 -12.17 -9.53 17.21
N ARG A 215 -12.43 -10.52 18.07
CA ARG A 215 -11.39 -11.37 18.67
C ARG A 215 -10.64 -12.29 17.70
N GLU A 216 -11.08 -12.37 16.45
CA GLU A 216 -10.30 -13.02 15.39
C GLU A 216 -9.07 -12.20 14.99
N ASN A 217 -9.05 -10.90 15.32
CA ASN A 217 -7.89 -10.04 15.08
C ASN A 217 -6.73 -10.40 16.02
N PRO A 218 -5.53 -10.71 15.48
CA PRO A 218 -4.35 -11.01 16.28
C PRO A 218 -3.77 -9.77 16.96
N VAL A 219 -4.12 -8.57 16.46
CA VAL A 219 -3.76 -7.28 17.06
C VAL A 219 -4.84 -6.93 18.10
N GLU A 220 -4.45 -6.87 19.38
CA GLU A 220 -5.38 -6.64 20.49
C GLU A 220 -6.18 -5.33 20.32
N GLU A 221 -5.51 -4.28 19.85
CA GLU A 221 -6.12 -2.98 19.63
C GLU A 221 -7.20 -2.99 18.53
N MET A 222 -7.17 -4.00 17.65
CA MET A 222 -8.14 -4.20 16.57
C MET A 222 -9.29 -5.12 16.97
N GLN A 223 -9.32 -5.66 18.20
CA GLN A 223 -10.37 -6.59 18.63
C GLN A 223 -11.75 -5.94 18.81
N GLU A 224 -11.84 -4.61 18.77
CA GLU A 224 -13.10 -3.87 18.71
C GLU A 224 -13.55 -3.56 17.27
N CYS A 225 -12.71 -3.87 16.29
CA CYS A 225 -12.96 -3.66 14.89
C CYS A 225 -13.33 -4.95 14.16
N SER A 226 -13.78 -4.77 12.94
CA SER A 226 -13.85 -5.83 11.95
C SER A 226 -13.25 -5.34 10.66
N LEU A 227 -12.63 -6.25 9.92
CA LEU A 227 -11.91 -5.99 8.69
C LEU A 227 -12.57 -6.79 7.58
N VAL A 228 -12.80 -6.15 6.43
CA VAL A 228 -13.19 -6.83 5.19
C VAL A 228 -12.16 -6.46 4.15
N THR A 229 -11.43 -7.45 3.65
CA THR A 229 -10.25 -7.23 2.81
C THR A 229 -10.26 -8.15 1.61
N ALA A 230 -9.69 -7.71 0.49
CA ALA A 230 -9.49 -8.52 -0.69
C ALA A 230 -8.13 -8.18 -1.30
N ARG A 231 -7.45 -9.20 -1.79
CA ARG A 231 -6.19 -9.02 -2.50
C ARG A 231 -6.43 -8.50 -3.91
N TYR A 232 -5.55 -7.62 -4.37
CA TYR A 232 -5.50 -7.21 -5.77
C TYR A 232 -4.24 -7.76 -6.43
N THR A 233 -4.33 -8.07 -7.73
CA THR A 233 -3.34 -8.86 -8.45
C THR A 233 -2.92 -8.19 -9.75
N TYR A 234 -1.81 -8.67 -10.29
CA TYR A 234 -1.28 -8.26 -11.58
C TYR A 234 -0.57 -9.44 -12.24
N HIS A 235 -1.03 -9.85 -13.43
CA HIS A 235 -0.58 -11.09 -14.10
C HIS A 235 -0.46 -12.27 -13.13
N ASP A 236 -1.54 -12.52 -12.38
CA ASP A 236 -1.65 -13.61 -11.40
C ASP A 236 -0.70 -13.53 -10.19
N ARG A 237 0.08 -12.46 -10.06
CA ARG A 237 0.87 -12.16 -8.86
C ARG A 237 0.05 -11.29 -7.91
N VAL A 238 0.02 -11.67 -6.65
CA VAL A 238 -0.56 -10.84 -5.59
C VAL A 238 0.31 -9.61 -5.44
N LEU A 239 -0.28 -8.45 -5.72
CA LEU A 239 0.40 -7.18 -5.51
C LEU A 239 0.20 -6.74 -4.08
N GLY A 240 -1.03 -6.68 -3.58
CA GLY A 240 -1.26 -6.30 -2.20
C GLY A 240 -2.68 -6.60 -1.77
N ILE A 241 -3.10 -5.92 -0.71
CA ILE A 241 -4.44 -6.08 -0.14
C ILE A 241 -5.07 -4.72 0.06
N LEU A 242 -6.37 -4.64 -0.16
CA LEU A 242 -7.18 -3.47 0.15
C LEU A 242 -8.41 -3.90 0.95
N GLY A 243 -9.04 -2.96 1.64
CA GLY A 243 -10.22 -3.28 2.42
C GLY A 243 -10.77 -2.11 3.22
N VAL A 244 -11.68 -2.45 4.12
CA VAL A 244 -12.30 -1.51 5.05
C VAL A 244 -12.16 -2.01 6.48
N VAL A 245 -11.94 -1.07 7.40
CA VAL A 245 -11.93 -1.26 8.85
C VAL A 245 -13.11 -0.51 9.44
N GLY A 246 -13.93 -1.20 10.21
CA GLY A 246 -15.14 -0.63 10.80
C GLY A 246 -15.53 -1.30 12.12
N PRO A 247 -16.69 -0.95 12.70
CA PRO A 247 -17.21 -1.62 13.89
C PRO A 247 -17.62 -3.06 13.58
N LYS A 248 -17.71 -3.90 14.62
CA LYS A 248 -18.23 -5.28 14.50
C LYS A 248 -19.62 -5.35 13.88
N ARG A 249 -20.41 -4.28 14.05
CA ARG A 249 -21.75 -4.09 13.52
C ARG A 249 -21.77 -3.37 12.17
N MET A 250 -20.87 -3.75 11.26
CA MET A 250 -20.90 -3.20 9.90
C MET A 250 -21.89 -3.94 8.98
N PRO A 251 -22.39 -3.30 7.90
CA PRO A 251 -23.24 -3.96 6.91
C PRO A 251 -22.42 -4.87 5.98
N TYR A 252 -22.04 -6.06 6.45
CA TYR A 252 -21.20 -7.02 5.71
C TYR A 252 -21.71 -7.33 4.30
N SER A 253 -23.03 -7.41 4.12
CA SER A 253 -23.68 -7.64 2.81
C SER A 253 -23.37 -6.56 1.77
N LYS A 254 -23.05 -5.33 2.20
CA LYS A 254 -22.57 -4.24 1.34
C LYS A 254 -21.05 -4.22 1.25
N MET A 255 -20.36 -4.48 2.37
CA MET A 255 -18.90 -4.30 2.45
C MET A 255 -18.13 -5.35 1.65
N ILE A 256 -18.55 -6.61 1.70
CA ILE A 256 -17.90 -7.71 0.98
C ILE A 256 -17.90 -7.47 -0.54
N PRO A 257 -19.06 -7.24 -1.22
CA PRO A 257 -19.05 -7.02 -2.66
C PRO A 257 -18.41 -5.68 -3.07
N LEU A 258 -18.42 -4.66 -2.21
CA LEU A 258 -17.73 -3.39 -2.45
C LEU A 258 -16.21 -3.59 -2.50
N VAL A 259 -15.67 -4.29 -1.51
CA VAL A 259 -14.23 -4.57 -1.41
C VAL A 259 -13.77 -5.49 -2.55
N ASP A 260 -14.56 -6.53 -2.87
CA ASP A 260 -14.26 -7.46 -3.97
C ASP A 260 -14.22 -6.75 -5.33
N GLU A 261 -15.26 -5.99 -5.67
CA GLU A 261 -15.33 -5.25 -6.94
C GLU A 261 -14.23 -4.19 -7.02
N THR A 262 -13.88 -3.54 -5.91
CA THR A 262 -12.76 -2.59 -5.87
C THR A 262 -11.43 -3.28 -6.15
N ALA A 263 -11.16 -4.44 -5.52
CA ALA A 263 -9.94 -5.21 -5.78
C ALA A 263 -9.83 -5.67 -7.24
N ARG A 264 -10.95 -6.05 -7.85
CA ARG A 264 -11.02 -6.39 -9.28
C ARG A 264 -10.66 -5.19 -10.16
N LEU A 265 -11.29 -4.04 -9.94
CA LEU A 265 -11.06 -2.82 -10.75
C LEU A 265 -9.65 -2.26 -10.57
N VAL A 266 -9.08 -2.35 -9.37
CA VAL A 266 -7.68 -2.00 -9.11
C VAL A 266 -6.77 -2.92 -9.91
N SER A 267 -6.98 -4.24 -9.85
CA SER A 267 -6.19 -5.22 -10.62
C SER A 267 -6.22 -4.95 -12.14
N GLU A 268 -7.40 -4.63 -12.68
CA GLU A 268 -7.59 -4.27 -14.09
C GLU A 268 -6.92 -2.94 -14.47
N SER A 269 -6.99 -1.94 -13.59
CA SER A 269 -6.39 -0.63 -13.83
C SER A 269 -4.86 -0.70 -13.82
N LEU A 270 -4.28 -1.42 -12.88
CA LEU A 270 -2.84 -1.67 -12.82
C LEU A 270 -2.35 -2.45 -14.06
N SER A 271 -3.17 -3.37 -14.56
CA SER A 271 -2.89 -4.09 -15.81
C SER A 271 -2.85 -3.17 -17.04
N ARG A 272 -3.66 -2.10 -17.05
CA ARG A 272 -3.74 -1.12 -18.16
C ARG A 272 -2.61 -0.08 -18.14
N VAL A 273 -2.19 0.40 -16.96
CA VAL A 273 -1.16 1.45 -16.82
C VAL A 273 0.18 1.06 -17.48
N ARG A 274 0.51 -0.24 -17.62
CA ARG A 274 1.70 -0.67 -18.37
C ARG A 274 1.57 -0.49 -19.88
N HIS A 275 0.37 -0.47 -20.47
CA HIS A 275 0.24 -0.42 -21.93
C HIS A 275 0.58 0.97 -22.52
N GLU A 276 0.32 2.05 -21.77
CA GLU A 276 0.55 3.43 -22.24
C GLU A 276 2.01 3.89 -22.09
N LEU A 277 2.81 3.22 -21.25
CA LEU A 277 4.24 3.58 -21.04
C LEU A 277 5.20 2.94 -22.07
N TYR A 278 4.74 1.99 -22.89
CA TYR A 278 5.59 1.24 -23.84
C TYR A 278 5.32 1.52 -25.33
N LEU A 279 4.32 2.34 -25.67
CA LEU A 279 4.07 2.79 -27.03
C LEU A 279 4.02 4.31 -27.06
N PRO A 280 5.12 5.02 -27.42
CA PRO A 280 4.98 6.39 -27.84
C PRO A 280 4.09 6.42 -29.09
N SER A 281 3.14 7.35 -29.09
CA SER A 281 2.44 7.76 -30.32
C SER A 281 3.44 8.35 -31.31
#